data_AF-A0A931SPU4-F1
#
_entry.id   AF-A0A931SPU4-F1
#
_cell.length_a   1.000
_cell.length_b   1.000
_cell.length_c   1.000
_cell.angle_alpha   90.00
_cell.angle_beta   90.00
_cell.angle_gamma   90.00
#
_symmetry.space_group_name_H-M   'P 1'
#
loop_
_entity.id
_entity.type
_entity.pdbx_description
1 polymer ?
#
loop_
_entity_poly.entity_id
_entity_poly.type
_entity_poly.pdbx_seq_one_letter_code
_entity_poly.pdbx_strand_id
1 'polypeptide(L)' 'MNRRKRKSVGLIVTQEAIQEFSRLSTRRRLQWLDEMRSFLSRALPPRTKQIYESFRREGISQTRSSHE' A
#
# COMPACT_ATOMS: atom_id res chain seq x y z
N MET A 1 -29.36 7.65 -16.91
CA MET A 1 -28.39 6.91 -16.06
C MET A 1 -27.16 7.79 -15.84
N ASN A 2 -27.07 8.48 -14.69
CA ASN A 2 -26.06 9.53 -14.45
C ASN A 2 -24.70 8.93 -14.06
N ARG A 3 -23.74 8.90 -14.99
CA ARG A 3 -22.33 8.55 -14.71
C ARG A 3 -21.68 9.69 -13.92
N ARG A 4 -21.84 9.69 -12.60
CA ARG A 4 -21.06 10.56 -11.71
C ARG A 4 -19.58 10.27 -11.95
N LYS A 5 -18.86 11.22 -12.57
CA LYS A 5 -17.40 11.20 -12.72
C LYS A 5 -16.78 11.01 -11.34
N ARG A 6 -16.34 9.79 -11.02
CA ARG A 6 -15.57 9.52 -9.81
C ARG A 6 -14.24 10.26 -9.99
N LYS A 7 -13.99 11.31 -9.20
CA LYS A 7 -12.66 11.92 -9.11
C LYS A 7 -11.73 10.89 -8.50
N SER A 8 -11.01 10.14 -9.32
CA SER A 8 -9.91 9.29 -8.87
C SER A 8 -8.75 10.19 -8.49
N VAL A 9 -8.35 10.16 -7.22
CA VAL A 9 -7.09 10.77 -6.80
C VAL A 9 -5.98 9.82 -7.24
N GLY A 10 -5.26 10.20 -8.29
CA GLY A 10 -4.05 9.50 -8.73
C GLY A 10 -2.84 10.09 -8.02
N LEU A 11 -1.98 9.24 -7.46
CA LEU A 11 -0.66 9.65 -7.00
C LEU A 11 0.32 9.52 -8.18
N ILE A 12 1.00 10.62 -8.50
CA ILE A 12 2.12 10.61 -9.44
C ILE A 12 3.38 10.35 -8.61
N VAL A 13 4.04 9.22 -8.86
CA VAL A 13 5.33 8.91 -8.27
C VAL A 13 6.40 9.26 -9.30
N THR A 14 7.24 10.24 -8.96
CA THR A 14 8.33 10.71 -9.81
C THR A 14 9.52 9.76 -9.73
N GLN A 15 10.36 9.73 -10.78
CA GLN A 15 11.55 8.88 -10.82
C GLN A 15 12.55 9.25 -9.70
N GLU A 16 12.62 10.52 -9.34
CA GLU A 16 13.45 11.06 -8.28
C GLU A 16 13.06 10.47 -6.92
N ALA A 17 11.76 10.45 -6.61
CA ALA A 17 11.22 9.84 -5.40
C ALA A 17 11.53 8.32 -5.31
N ILE A 18 11.53 7.62 -6.43
CA ILE A 18 11.92 6.20 -6.49
C ILE A 18 13.42 6.04 -6.15
N GLN A 19 14.27 6.91 -6.68
CA GLN A 19 15.70 6.91 -6.38
C GLN A 19 16.00 7.30 -4.93
N GLU A 20 15.27 8.24 -4.35
CA GLU A 20 15.42 8.59 -2.93
C GLU A 20 15.02 7.42 -2.03
N PHE A 21 13.89 6.78 -2.32
CA PHE A 21 13.46 5.59 -1.59
C PHE A 21 14.47 4.44 -1.69
N SER A 22 15.07 4.24 -2.88
CA SER A 22 16.08 3.20 -3.09
C SER A 22 17.40 3.48 -2.36
N ARG A 23 17.67 4.72 -1.94
CA ARG A 23 18.84 5.06 -1.11
C ARG A 23 18.60 4.83 0.38
N LEU A 24 17.36 4.64 0.81
CA LEU A 24 17.05 4.40 2.22
C LEU A 24 17.59 3.04 2.69
N SER A 25 18.07 3.01 3.93
CA SER A 25 18.42 1.76 4.61
C SER A 25 17.18 0.87 4.77
N THR A 26 17.39 -0.44 4.87
CA THR A 26 16.31 -1.42 5.06
C THR A 26 15.40 -1.04 6.22
N ARG A 27 15.98 -0.60 7.36
CA ARG A 27 15.21 -0.15 8.53
C ARG A 27 14.30 1.03 8.20
N ARG A 28 14.80 2.02 7.46
CA ARG A 28 14.00 3.19 7.08
C ARG A 28 12.93 2.86 6.06
N ARG A 29 13.19 1.95 5.11
CA ARG A 29 12.16 1.44 4.20
C ARG A 29 11.04 0.73 4.96
N LEU A 30 11.37 -0.11 5.93
CA LEU A 30 10.39 -0.80 6.77
C LEU A 30 9.53 0.18 7.57
N GLN A 31 10.16 1.21 8.17
CA GLN A 31 9.43 2.26 8.87
C GLN A 31 8.49 3.02 7.93
N TRP A 32 8.97 3.41 6.75
CA TRP A 32 8.15 4.09 5.75
C TRP A 32 6.94 3.24 5.32
N LEU A 33 7.11 1.93 5.15
CA LEU A 33 6.01 1.02 4.83
C LEU A 33 4.97 0.95 5.96
N ASP A 34 5.40 1.01 7.23
CA ASP A 34 4.48 1.02 8.38
C ASP A 34 3.70 2.34 8.50
N GLU A 35 4.37 3.47 8.25
CA GLU A 35 3.73 4.78 8.17
C GLU A 35 2.70 4.84 7.03
N MET A 36 3.06 4.33 5.85
CA MET A 36 2.15 4.22 4.71
C MET A 36 0.96 3.31 5.00
N ARG A 37 1.16 2.19 5.68
CA ARG A 37 0.09 1.31 6.13
C ARG A 37 -0.87 2.06 7.06
N SER A 38 -0.34 2.78 8.04
CA SER A 38 -1.14 3.57 8.98
C SER A 38 -1.97 4.63 8.25
N PHE A 39 -1.39 5.32 7.27
CA PHE A 39 -2.09 6.27 6.41
C PHE A 39 -3.22 5.60 5.62
N LEU A 40 -2.93 4.53 4.88
CA LEU A 40 -3.92 3.83 4.04
C LEU A 40 -5.08 3.26 4.87
N SER A 41 -4.81 2.78 6.09
CA SER A 41 -5.85 2.28 6.98
C SER A 41 -6.91 3.32 7.37
N ARG A 42 -6.53 4.61 7.33
CA ARG A 42 -7.36 5.78 7.67
C ARG A 42 -7.94 6.44 6.42
N ALA A 43 -7.18 6.50 5.33
CA ALA A 43 -7.54 7.22 4.11
C ALA A 43 -8.39 6.39 3.13
N LEU A 44 -8.31 5.05 3.16
CA LEU A 44 -9.02 4.22 2.20
C LEU A 44 -10.52 4.10 2.52
N PRO A 45 -11.41 4.21 1.49
CA PRO A 45 -12.82 3.92 1.65
C PRO A 45 -13.07 2.47 2.12
N PRO A 46 -14.17 2.18 2.83
CA PRO A 46 -14.40 0.87 3.45
C PRO A 46 -14.27 -0.32 2.48
N ARG A 47 -14.78 -0.18 1.25
CA ARG A 47 -14.67 -1.22 0.22
C ARG A 47 -13.22 -1.47 -0.21
N THR A 48 -12.44 -0.41 -0.40
CA THR A 48 -11.02 -0.52 -0.79
C THR A 48 -10.18 -1.04 0.37
N LYS A 49 -10.53 -0.68 1.61
CA LYS A 49 -9.89 -1.20 2.81
C LYS A 49 -10.09 -2.72 2.95
N GLN A 50 -11.28 -3.25 2.66
CA GLN A 50 -11.52 -4.70 2.68
C GLN A 50 -10.65 -5.43 1.66
N ILE A 51 -10.53 -4.90 0.43
CA ILE A 51 -9.67 -5.46 -0.62
C ILE A 51 -8.19 -5.39 -0.20
N TYR A 52 -7.75 -4.27 0.37
CA TYR A 52 -6.39 -4.13 0.88
C TYR A 52 -6.07 -5.15 1.99
N GLU A 53 -6.98 -5.34 2.94
CA GLU A 53 -6.79 -6.32 4.02
C GLU A 53 -6.86 -7.78 3.53
N SER A 54 -7.59 -8.10 2.45
CA SER A 54 -7.61 -9.47 1.89
C SER A 54 -6.26 -9.83 1.26
N PHE A 55 -5.69 -8.94 0.42
CA PHE A 55 -4.35 -9.13 -0.13
C PHE A 55 -3.29 -9.28 0.96
N ARG A 56 -3.43 -8.53 2.06
CA ARG A 56 -2.54 -8.62 3.20
C ARG A 56 -2.62 -9.99 3.89
N ARG A 57 -3.82 -10.53 4.11
CA ARG A 57 -3.97 -11.85 4.77
C ARG A 57 -3.42 -12.97 3.90
N GLU A 58 -3.72 -12.94 2.60
CA GLU A 58 -3.27 -13.99 1.68
C GLU A 58 -1.75 -13.97 1.45
N GLY A 59 -1.12 -12.79 1.38
CA GLY A 59 0.33 -12.67 1.25
C GLY A 59 1.13 -13.14 2.48
N ILE A 60 0.54 -13.10 3.69
CA ILE A 60 1.16 -13.61 4.92
C ILE A 60 1.00 -15.14 5.04
N SER A 61 -0.08 -15.69 4.49
CA SER A 61 -0.30 -17.14 4.50
C SER A 61 0.69 -17.88 3.60
N GLN A 62 1.13 -17.30 2.48
CA GLN A 62 2.15 -17.91 1.63
C GLN A 62 3.55 -17.92 2.26
N THR A 63 3.94 -16.89 3.02
CA THR A 63 5.26 -16.85 3.66
C THR A 63 5.40 -17.80 4.85
N ARG A 64 4.28 -18.25 5.45
CA ARG A 64 4.28 -19.28 6.48
C ARG A 64 4.30 -20.71 5.92
N SER A 65 3.76 -20.94 4.72
CA SER A 65 3.70 -22.28 4.11
C SER A 65 5.01 -22.73 3.46
N SER A 66 5.97 -21.83 3.22
CA SER A 66 7.29 -22.18 2.66
C SER A 66 8.34 -22.53 3.71
N HIS A 67 7.93 -22.69 4.97
CA HIS A 67 8.81 -23.00 6.10
C HIS A 67 8.36 -24.22 6.94
N GLU A 68 7.57 -25.12 6.35
CA GLU A 68 7.34 -26.48 6.85
C GLU A 68 8.01 -27.51 5.94
#